data_AF-A0A0P7Y0I0-F1
#
_entry.id   AF-A0A0P7Y0I0-F1
#
_cell.length_a   1.000
_cell.length_b   1.000
_cell.length_c   1.000
_cell.angle_alpha   90.00
_cell.angle_beta   90.00
_cell.angle_gamma   90.00
#
_symmetry.space_group_name_H-M   'P 1'
#
loop_
_entity.id
_entity.type
_entity.pdbx_description
1 polymer ?
#
loop_
_entity_poly.entity_id
_entity_poly.type
_entity_poly.pdbx_seq_one_letter_code
_entity_poly.pdbx_strand_id
1 'polypeptide(L)'
;IAASYGNVVCVFEPVPLSDPKEKTPPKLNYQWQKSGQFILDSAALNLAWDPSGTYLLTGSTSLQLWSIDRASVNSEAKESLSFEIPRSSWKCVWQC
;
A
#
# COMPACT_ATOMS: atom_id res chain seq x y z
N ILE A 1 1.09 4.81 3.66
CA ILE A 1 1.79 5.80 2.78
C ILE A 1 1.73 5.30 1.34
N ALA A 2 1.66 6.20 0.35
CA ALA A 2 1.98 5.89 -1.05
C ALA A 2 3.14 6.77 -1.53
N ALA A 3 4.02 6.23 -2.37
CA ALA A 3 5.16 6.97 -2.94
C ALA A 3 5.44 6.55 -4.38
N SER A 4 5.89 7.50 -5.21
CA SER A 4 6.29 7.26 -6.61
C SER A 4 7.81 7.10 -6.71
N TYR A 5 8.27 6.05 -7.38
CA TYR A 5 9.66 5.76 -7.72
C TYR A 5 9.78 5.65 -9.24
N GLY A 6 9.97 6.79 -9.91
CA GLY A 6 9.70 6.86 -11.35
C GLY A 6 8.23 6.55 -11.61
N ASN A 7 7.94 5.68 -12.58
CA ASN A 7 6.58 5.27 -12.94
C ASN A 7 5.99 4.15 -12.07
N VAL A 8 6.69 3.72 -11.02
CA VAL A 8 6.18 2.71 -10.07
C VAL A 8 5.65 3.41 -8.83
N VAL A 9 4.38 3.20 -8.50
CA VAL A 9 3.81 3.65 -7.23
C VAL A 9 3.82 2.48 -6.24
N CYS A 10 4.40 2.69 -5.06
CA CYS A 10 4.42 1.72 -3.98
C CYS A 10 3.54 2.19 -2.83
N VAL A 11 2.81 1.26 -2.23
CA VAL A 11 1.96 1.47 -1.06
C VAL A 11 2.57 0.75 0.14
N PHE A 12 2.59 1.43 1.27
CA PHE A 12 3.17 0.97 2.52
C PHE A 12 2.18 1.08 3.66
N GLU A 13 2.12 0.04 4.49
CA GLU A 13 1.30 -0.02 5.70
C GLU A 13 2.19 0.05 6.94
N PRO A 14 1.70 0.69 8.03
CA PRO A 14 2.43 0.75 9.28
C PRO A 14 2.30 -0.58 10.02
N VAL A 15 3.42 -1.22 10.32
CA VAL A 15 3.47 -2.47 11.08
C VAL A 15 4.11 -2.21 12.44
N PRO A 16 3.46 -2.59 13.55
CA PRO A 16 4.03 -2.44 14.88
C PRO A 16 5.36 -3.20 15.01
N LEU A 17 6.38 -2.54 15.53
CA LEU A 17 7.61 -3.19 15.96
C LEU A 17 7.37 -3.76 17.36
N SER A 18 7.25 -5.08 17.46
CA SER A 18 7.21 -5.75 18.76
C SER A 18 8.63 -5.88 19.28
N ASP A 19 9.01 -5.08 20.27
CA ASP A 19 10.28 -5.27 20.99
C ASP A 19 10.02 -6.09 22.26
N PRO A 20 10.39 -7.39 22.29
CA PRO A 20 10.07 -8.27 23.41
C PRO A 20 10.84 -7.94 24.70
N LYS A 21 11.72 -6.92 24.72
CA LYS A 21 12.61 -6.63 25.86
C LYS A 21 12.37 -5.31 26.61
N GLU A 22 11.46 -4.44 26.18
CA GLU A 22 11.22 -3.16 26.88
C GLU A 22 10.23 -3.30 28.06
N LYS A 23 10.69 -2.93 29.27
CA LYS A 23 9.87 -2.80 30.50
C LYS A 23 9.28 -1.38 30.68
N THR A 24 9.49 -0.49 29.72
CA THR A 24 8.98 0.89 29.68
C THR A 24 7.71 0.96 28.84
N PRO A 25 6.83 1.97 29.02
CA PRO A 25 5.64 2.11 28.18
C PRO A 25 6.06 2.08 26.71
N PRO A 26 5.36 1.30 25.86
CA PRO A 26 5.81 1.05 24.51
C PRO A 26 5.91 2.39 23.77
N LYS A 27 7.12 2.77 23.35
CA LYS A 27 7.24 3.71 22.25
C LYS A 27 6.48 3.06 21.09
N LEU A 28 5.47 3.74 20.56
CA LEU A 28 4.73 3.32 19.37
C LEU A 28 5.71 3.33 18.18
N ASN A 29 6.56 2.31 18.13
CA ASN A 29 7.55 2.10 17.10
C ASN A 29 6.84 1.39 15.95
N TYR A 30 6.69 2.07 14.82
CA TYR A 30 6.16 1.49 13.60
C TYR A 30 7.24 1.46 12.55
N GLN A 31 7.26 0.40 11.76
CA GLN A 31 7.98 0.35 10.50
C GLN A 31 6.99 0.39 9.34
N TRP A 32 7.41 0.97 8.22
CA TRP A 32 6.61 0.98 6.99
C TRP A 32 6.96 -0.25 6.17
N GLN A 33 6.00 -1.17 6.04
CA GLN A 33 6.14 -2.35 5.21
C GLN A 33 5.43 -2.13 3.88
N LYS A 34 6.07 -2.47 2.76
CA LYS A 34 5.45 -2.39 1.44
C LYS A 34 4.33 -3.42 1.35
N SER A 35 3.08 -2.95 1.26
CA SER A 35 1.90 -3.81 1.10
C SER A 35 1.46 -3.93 -0.36
N GLY A 36 1.83 -2.97 -1.22
CA GLY A 36 1.40 -2.97 -2.61
C GLY A 36 2.25 -2.18 -3.59
N GLN A 37 2.00 -2.40 -4.87
CA GLN A 37 2.52 -1.55 -5.95
C GLN A 37 1.66 -1.65 -7.20
N PHE A 38 1.75 -0.62 -8.04
CA PHE A 38 1.25 -0.62 -9.42
C PHE A 38 2.13 0.26 -10.30
N ILE A 39 1.99 0.11 -11.61
CA ILE A 39 2.81 0.79 -12.62
C ILE A 39 1.92 1.78 -13.37
N LEU A 40 2.45 2.97 -13.59
CA LEU A 40 1.88 4.03 -14.41
C LEU A 40 2.66 4.15 -15.73
N ASP A 41 2.11 4.90 -16.68
CA ASP A 41 2.82 5.21 -17.94
C ASP A 41 3.99 6.18 -17.72
N SER A 42 3.92 7.03 -16.68
CA SER A 42 4.95 7.99 -16.29
C SER A 42 4.98 8.17 -14.76
N ALA A 43 5.97 8.91 -14.25
CA ALA A 43 6.04 9.23 -12.83
C ALA A 43 4.79 9.98 -12.36
N ALA A 44 4.28 9.61 -11.18
CA ALA A 44 3.17 10.34 -10.58
C ALA A 44 3.65 11.72 -10.15
N LEU A 45 2.97 12.75 -10.64
CA LEU A 45 3.15 14.14 -10.20
C LEU A 45 2.30 14.42 -8.96
N ASN A 46 1.14 13.75 -8.86
CA ASN A 46 0.22 13.86 -7.75
C ASN A 46 -0.21 12.47 -7.26
N LEU A 47 -0.28 12.31 -5.94
CA LEU A 47 -0.83 11.15 -5.26
C LEU A 47 -1.77 11.63 -4.16
N ALA A 48 -3.03 11.22 -4.21
CA ALA A 48 -4.02 11.60 -3.21
C ALA A 48 -4.83 10.38 -2.76
N TRP A 49 -4.74 10.06 -1.47
CA TRP A 49 -5.61 9.08 -0.84
C TRP A 49 -6.98 9.68 -0.62
N ASP A 50 -8.03 8.88 -0.78
CA ASP A 50 -9.33 9.25 -0.22
C ASP A 50 -9.29 9.18 1.32
N PRO A 51 -10.18 9.87 2.04
CA PRO A 51 -10.19 9.86 3.51
C PRO A 51 -10.36 8.48 4.15
N SER A 52 -10.97 7.51 3.45
CA SER A 52 -11.09 6.13 3.94
C SER A 52 -9.83 5.29 3.74
N GLY A 53 -8.87 5.75 2.93
CA GLY A 53 -7.66 5.01 2.59
C GLY A 53 -7.88 3.79 1.70
N THR A 54 -9.01 3.72 0.98
CA THR A 54 -9.37 2.59 0.10
C THR A 54 -9.07 2.87 -1.37
N TYR A 55 -9.04 4.15 -1.75
CA TYR A 55 -8.78 4.63 -3.09
C TYR A 55 -7.56 5.54 -3.11
N LEU A 56 -6.78 5.42 -4.18
CA LEU A 56 -5.63 6.25 -4.45
C LEU A 56 -5.79 6.87 -5.83
N LEU A 57 -5.88 8.19 -5.88
CA LEU A 57 -5.88 8.96 -7.12
C LEU A 57 -4.44 9.29 -7.50
N THR A 58 -4.06 9.00 -8.75
CA THR A 58 -2.77 9.36 -9.31
C THR A 58 -2.94 10.34 -10.46
N GLY A 59 -2.16 11.41 -10.45
CA GLY A 59 -2.01 12.31 -11.61
C GLY A 59 -0.65 12.12 -12.25
N SER A 60 -0.63 11.58 -13.47
CA SER A 60 0.57 11.44 -14.30
C SER A 60 0.30 11.98 -15.70
N THR A 61 0.44 11.17 -16.76
CA THR A 61 -0.03 11.47 -18.13
C THR A 61 -1.55 11.52 -18.24
N SER A 62 -2.23 10.76 -17.38
CA SER A 62 -3.68 10.73 -17.23
C SER A 62 -4.05 10.75 -15.75
N LEU A 63 -5.32 11.00 -15.46
CA LEU A 63 -5.86 10.84 -14.11
C LEU A 63 -6.38 9.41 -13.96
N GLN A 64 -5.91 8.70 -12.94
CA GLN A 64 -6.30 7.31 -12.69
C GLN A 64 -6.67 7.11 -11.23
N LEU A 65 -7.78 6.41 -10.99
CA LEU A 65 -8.23 6.03 -9.67
C LEU A 65 -7.94 4.54 -9.44
N TRP A 66 -7.27 4.23 -8.35
CA TRP A 66 -6.81 2.89 -8.02
C TRP A 66 -7.49 2.38 -6.76
N SER A 67 -7.80 1.08 -6.75
CA SER A 67 -8.37 0.40 -5.57
C SER A 67 -7.83 -1.02 -5.44
N ILE A 68 -7.83 -1.56 -4.23
CA ILE A 68 -7.48 -2.96 -3.95
C ILE A 68 -8.71 -3.83 -4.17
N ASP A 69 -8.58 -4.85 -5.01
CA ASP A 69 -9.58 -5.90 -5.13
C ASP A 69 -9.63 -6.73 -3.84
N ARG A 70 -10.55 -6.42 -2.93
CA ARG A 70 -10.65 -7.07 -1.61
C ARG A 70 -11.18 -8.51 -1.67
N ALA A 71 -11.60 -9.00 -2.84
CA ALA A 71 -12.03 -10.39 -2.99
C ALA A 71 -10.88 -11.40 -2.78
N SER A 72 -9.63 -11.00 -3.04
CA SER A 72 -8.44 -11.86 -2.89
C SER A 72 -7.86 -11.87 -1.48
N VAL A 73 -8.07 -10.81 -0.69
CA VAL A 73 -7.43 -10.62 0.63
C VAL A 73 -8.03 -11.53 1.71
N ASN A 74 -9.26 -12.02 1.50
CA ASN A 74 -9.99 -12.79 2.52
C ASN A 74 -9.67 -14.29 2.55
N SER A 75 -8.81 -14.79 1.66
CA SER A 75 -8.51 -16.23 1.54
C SER A 75 -7.18 -16.68 2.17
N GLU A 76 -6.26 -15.77 2.54
CA GLU A 76 -4.89 -16.15 2.93
C GLU A 76 -4.48 -15.69 4.35
N ALA A 77 -5.38 -15.13 5.14
CA ALA A 77 -5.10 -14.71 6.52
C ALA A 77 -5.09 -15.86 7.55
N LYS A 78 -4.89 -17.11 7.12
CA LYS A 78 -4.62 -18.24 8.01
C LYS A 78 -3.43 -19.04 7.47
N GLU A 79 -2.34 -19.00 8.24
CA GLU A 79 -1.17 -19.87 8.15
C GLU A 79 -0.24 -19.65 6.94
N SER A 80 0.78 -18.80 7.12
CA SER A 80 2.20 -19.19 6.96
C SER A 80 3.14 -17.99 7.09
N LEU A 81 4.23 -18.19 7.83
CA LEU A 81 5.31 -17.23 8.11
C LEU A 81 6.24 -16.99 6.89
N SER A 82 5.68 -16.91 5.68
CA SER A 82 6.39 -16.43 4.50
C SER A 82 5.85 -15.05 4.13
N PHE A 83 6.63 -14.01 4.40
CA PHE A 83 6.35 -12.61 4.05
C PHE A 83 6.42 -12.35 2.52
N GLU A 84 6.01 -13.30 1.69
CA GLU A 84 5.67 -13.02 0.29
C GLU A 84 4.17 -12.73 0.23
N ILE A 85 3.82 -11.54 0.71
CA ILE A 85 2.49 -10.95 0.49
C ILE A 85 2.28 -10.98 -1.04
N PRO A 86 1.21 -11.61 -1.56
CA PRO A 86 0.93 -11.54 -2.99
C PRO A 86 0.87 -10.07 -3.35
N ARG A 87 1.75 -9.62 -4.26
CA ARG A 87 1.84 -8.22 -4.73
C ARG A 87 0.41 -7.70 -4.91
N SER A 88 -0.07 -6.91 -3.94
CA SER A 88 -1.50 -6.65 -3.78
C SER A 88 -2.12 -6.17 -5.09
N SER A 89 -3.26 -6.74 -5.48
CA SER A 89 -3.95 -6.50 -6.74
C SER A 89 -4.62 -5.12 -6.81
N TRP A 90 -3.80 -4.07 -6.79
CA TRP A 90 -4.23 -2.72 -7.13
C TRP A 90 -4.71 -2.71 -8.58
N LYS A 91 -5.95 -2.29 -8.79
CA LYS A 91 -6.56 -2.18 -10.11
C LYS A 91 -6.94 -0.74 -10.36
N CYS A 92 -6.68 -0.28 -11.58
CA CYS A 92 -7.23 0.97 -12.08
C CYS A 92 -8.73 0.75 -12.29
N VAL A 93 -9.57 1.44 -11.51
CA VAL A 93 -11.03 1.34 -11.55
C VAL A 93 -11.66 2.47 -12.36
N TRP A 94 -10.89 3.52 -12.67
CA TRP A 94 -11.31 4.63 -13.51
C TRP A 94 -10.10 5.37 -14.08
N GLN A 95 -10.25 5.93 -15.29
CA GLN A 95 -9.23 6.74 -15.97
C GLN A 95 -9.87 7.84 -16.84
N CYS A 96 -9.20 8.99 -16.95
CA CYS A 96 -9.50 10.11 -17.85
C CYS A 96 -8.21 10.68 -18.46
#